data_AF-A0A4V2AEY5-F1
#
_entry.id   AF-A0A4V2AEY5-F1
#
_cell.length_a   1.000
_cell.length_b   1.000
_cell.length_c   1.000
_cell.angle_alpha   90.00
_cell.angle_beta   90.00
_cell.angle_gamma   90.00
#
_symmetry.space_group_name_H-M   'P 1'
#
loop_
_entity.id
_entity.type
_entity.pdbx_description
1 polymer ?
#
loop_
_entity_poly.entity_id
_entity_poly.type
_entity_poly.pdbx_seq_one_letter_code
_entity_poly.pdbx_strand_id
1 'polypeptide(L)'
;MAHGEGARYVADRWRTNALSLMGHVIDFSAFGVWHNQGWLIDADGMHELFPTDEAGWVAAESAAFTLAEAANTLLLPGRPPDDDRRWVDWANQLYTAAKKAQATALAKDKQAFFDAGGEMYDACVACHNHYVQGDDPGQPAKLPPLPNRTPPPQNQ
;
A
#
# COMPACT_ATOMS: atom_id res chain seq x y z
N MET A 1 33.90 -25.55 7.17
CA MET A 1 33.17 -25.26 5.92
C MET A 1 31.73 -24.98 6.28
N ALA A 2 31.37 -23.71 6.44
CA ALA A 2 30.00 -23.24 6.66
C ALA A 2 29.75 -22.11 5.65
N HIS A 3 29.50 -22.51 4.40
CA HIS A 3 29.16 -21.59 3.31
C HIS A 3 27.76 -21.95 2.86
N GLY A 4 26.82 -21.01 2.93
CA GLY A 4 25.49 -21.23 2.40
C GLY A 4 24.52 -20.10 2.69
N GLU A 5 23.97 -20.06 3.90
CA GLU A 5 22.75 -19.28 4.15
C GLU A 5 23.00 -17.99 4.95
N GLY A 6 23.81 -18.06 6.00
CA GLY A 6 24.10 -16.89 6.85
C GLY A 6 24.75 -15.73 6.09
N ALA A 7 25.67 -16.01 5.16
CA ALA A 7 26.35 -14.99 4.37
C ALA A 7 25.45 -14.32 3.32
N ARG A 8 24.46 -15.05 2.76
CA ARG A 8 23.44 -14.47 1.86
C ARG A 8 22.49 -13.55 2.62
N TYR A 9 22.09 -13.93 3.83
CA TYR A 9 21.23 -13.10 4.68
C TYR A 9 21.86 -11.74 5.02
N VAL A 10 23.17 -11.67 5.29
CA VAL A 10 23.85 -10.38 5.58
C VAL A 10 24.16 -9.58 4.31
N ALA A 11 24.38 -10.23 3.16
CA ALA A 11 24.67 -9.56 1.89
C ALA A 11 23.42 -8.89 1.27
N ASP A 12 22.23 -9.42 1.54
CA ASP A 12 20.99 -8.94 0.94
C ASP A 12 20.31 -7.82 1.75
N ARG A 13 20.73 -7.57 3.00
CA ARG A 13 20.17 -6.53 3.87
C ARG A 13 20.34 -5.10 3.35
N TRP A 14 21.29 -4.88 2.43
CA TRP A 14 21.59 -3.58 1.83
C TRP A 14 20.89 -3.38 0.48
N ARG A 15 20.23 -4.43 -0.05
CA ARG A 15 19.46 -4.36 -1.29
C ARG A 15 17.99 -4.23 -0.95
N THR A 16 17.34 -3.24 -1.53
CA THR A 16 15.88 -3.10 -1.47
C THR A 16 15.25 -4.11 -2.43
N ASN A 17 15.28 -5.41 -2.10
CA ASN A 17 14.49 -6.43 -2.83
C ASN A 17 12.98 -6.22 -2.59
N ALA A 18 12.11 -6.98 -3.24
CA ALA A 18 10.66 -6.77 -3.13
C ALA A 18 10.15 -6.93 -1.69
N LEU A 19 10.68 -7.92 -0.95
CA LEU A 19 10.30 -8.16 0.43
C LEU A 19 10.73 -7.01 1.35
N SER A 20 11.97 -6.53 1.22
CA SER A 20 12.46 -5.37 1.98
C SER A 20 11.69 -4.09 1.63
N LEU A 21 11.32 -3.89 0.36
CA LEU A 21 10.49 -2.77 -0.06
C LEU A 21 9.10 -2.81 0.59
N MET A 22 8.46 -3.99 0.55
CA MET A 22 7.17 -4.20 1.19
C MET A 22 7.24 -3.92 2.68
N GLY A 23 8.09 -4.63 3.42
CA GLY A 23 8.09 -4.55 4.88
C GLY A 23 8.62 -3.22 5.44
N HIS A 24 9.68 -2.66 4.87
CA HIS A 24 10.34 -1.48 5.46
C HIS A 24 9.83 -0.13 4.95
N VAL A 25 9.21 -0.10 3.77
CA VAL A 25 8.76 1.16 3.16
C VAL A 25 7.25 1.17 3.06
N ILE A 26 6.67 0.21 2.34
CA ILE A 26 5.23 0.21 2.04
C ILE A 26 4.41 -0.07 3.29
N ASP A 27 4.67 -1.17 4.00
CA ASP A 27 3.95 -1.54 5.22
C ASP A 27 4.14 -0.47 6.30
N PHE A 28 5.38 0.01 6.51
CA PHE A 28 5.67 1.06 7.47
C PHE A 28 4.84 2.33 7.20
N SER A 29 4.79 2.79 5.96
CA SER A 29 3.99 3.96 5.57
C SER A 29 2.49 3.70 5.66
N ALA A 30 2.02 2.52 5.28
CA ALA A 30 0.61 2.14 5.40
C ALA A 30 0.13 2.12 6.85
N PHE A 31 0.93 1.56 7.78
CA PHE A 31 0.64 1.63 9.21
C PHE A 31 0.70 3.06 9.76
N GLY A 32 1.55 3.92 9.20
CA GLY A 32 1.53 5.35 9.51
C GLY A 32 0.19 6.03 9.17
N VAL A 33 -0.54 5.53 8.16
CA VAL A 33 -1.91 5.96 7.86
C VAL A 33 -2.90 5.27 8.81
N TRP A 34 -2.91 3.94 8.86
CA TRP A 34 -3.92 3.17 9.58
C TRP A 34 -3.93 3.38 11.10
N HIS A 35 -2.78 3.64 11.73
CA HIS A 35 -2.73 3.94 13.17
C HIS A 35 -3.35 5.30 13.53
N ASN A 36 -3.65 6.15 12.55
CA ASN A 36 -4.22 7.49 12.73
C ASN A 36 -5.70 7.55 12.29
N GLN A 37 -6.40 6.42 12.22
CA GLN A 37 -7.79 6.39 11.79
C GLN A 37 -8.60 5.27 12.45
N GLY A 38 -9.91 5.46 12.46
CA GLY A 38 -10.88 4.47 12.91
C GLY A 38 -11.28 4.65 14.37
N TRP A 39 -11.99 3.63 14.86
CA TRP A 39 -12.59 3.61 16.18
C TRP A 39 -12.28 2.28 16.86
N LEU A 40 -11.85 2.34 18.12
CA LEU A 40 -11.71 1.20 18.99
C LEU A 40 -12.93 1.13 19.90
N ILE A 41 -13.61 -0.01 19.95
CA ILE A 41 -14.70 -0.26 20.91
C ILE A 41 -14.18 -1.21 21.97
N ASP A 42 -14.16 -0.75 23.22
CA ASP A 42 -13.79 -1.55 24.40
C ASP A 42 -14.83 -1.45 25.52
N ALA A 43 -14.48 -1.91 26.72
CA ALA A 43 -15.37 -1.92 27.88
C ALA A 43 -15.80 -0.50 28.33
N ASP A 44 -15.00 0.52 28.03
CA ASP A 44 -15.22 1.90 28.45
C ASP A 44 -15.93 2.74 27.36
N GLY A 45 -16.09 2.19 26.16
CA GLY A 45 -16.88 2.78 25.08
C GLY A 45 -16.15 2.83 23.75
N MET A 46 -16.54 3.80 22.91
CA MET A 46 -15.92 4.05 21.60
C MET A 46 -14.83 5.11 21.74
N HIS A 47 -13.61 4.78 21.31
CA HIS A 47 -12.46 5.67 21.30
C HIS A 47 -12.02 5.94 19.87
N GLU A 48 -11.83 7.22 19.53
CA GLU A 48 -11.32 7.63 18.24
C GLU A 48 -9.79 7.51 18.18
N LEU A 49 -9.27 7.03 17.06
CA LEU A 49 -7.82 6.91 16.82
C LEU A 49 -7.26 8.04 15.95
N PHE A 50 -8.09 9.01 15.58
CA PHE A 50 -7.68 10.12 14.73
C PHE A 50 -6.77 11.11 15.48
N PRO A 51 -5.84 11.78 14.79
CA PRO A 51 -5.01 12.79 15.40
C PRO A 51 -5.81 13.92 16.08
N THR A 52 -5.39 14.28 17.28
CA THR A 52 -6.02 15.35 18.07
C THR A 52 -5.31 16.69 17.92
N ASP A 53 -4.16 16.74 17.23
CA ASP A 53 -3.36 17.92 17.02
C ASP A 53 -2.79 18.01 15.59
N GLU A 54 -2.25 19.19 15.25
CA GLU A 54 -1.66 19.43 13.93
C GLU A 54 -0.50 18.46 13.62
N ALA A 55 0.33 18.16 14.61
CA ALA A 55 1.52 17.35 14.42
C ALA A 55 1.16 15.92 13.99
N GLY A 56 0.14 15.33 14.62
CA GLY A 56 -0.36 14.01 14.24
C GLY A 56 -1.03 14.01 12.86
N TRP A 57 -1.79 15.05 12.52
CA TRP A 57 -2.36 15.17 11.16
C TRP A 57 -1.27 15.28 10.09
N VAL A 58 -0.23 16.07 10.32
CA VAL A 58 0.93 16.18 9.42
C VAL A 58 1.69 14.85 9.31
N ALA A 59 1.81 14.10 10.41
CA ALA A 59 2.44 12.78 10.39
C ALA A 59 1.62 11.77 9.56
N ALA A 60 0.30 11.75 9.72
CA ALA A 60 -0.61 10.91 8.93
C ALA A 60 -0.56 11.28 7.43
N GLU A 61 -0.57 12.58 7.11
CA GLU A 61 -0.40 13.10 5.76
C GLU A 61 0.96 12.67 5.15
N SER A 62 2.04 12.82 5.91
CA SER A 62 3.39 12.45 5.47
C SER A 62 3.52 10.95 5.21
N ALA A 63 2.87 10.12 6.03
CA ALA A 63 2.80 8.68 5.82
C ALA A 63 2.07 8.35 4.51
N ALA A 64 0.94 9.01 4.24
CA ALA A 64 0.18 8.85 3.00
C ALA A 64 0.98 9.29 1.75
N PHE A 65 1.69 10.43 1.82
CA PHE A 65 2.62 10.86 0.78
C PHE A 65 3.70 9.81 0.51
N THR A 66 4.33 9.31 1.57
CA THR A 66 5.40 8.32 1.45
C THR A 66 4.88 7.05 0.80
N LEU A 67 3.69 6.58 1.19
CA LEU A 67 3.06 5.41 0.61
C LEU A 67 2.73 5.60 -0.87
N ALA A 68 2.19 6.77 -1.26
CA ALA A 68 1.90 7.06 -2.65
C ALA A 68 3.17 6.96 -3.51
N GLU A 69 4.26 7.61 -3.11
CA GLU A 69 5.52 7.51 -3.86
C GLU A 69 6.14 6.12 -3.80
N ALA A 70 6.01 5.42 -2.67
CA ALA A 70 6.47 4.03 -2.54
C ALA A 70 5.72 3.08 -3.49
N ALA A 71 4.41 3.30 -3.71
CA ALA A 71 3.63 2.52 -4.67
C ALA A 71 4.19 2.66 -6.10
N ASN A 72 4.68 3.84 -6.50
CA ASN A 72 5.33 4.04 -7.79
C ASN A 72 6.63 3.22 -7.92
N THR A 73 7.33 2.94 -6.83
CA THR A 73 8.56 2.15 -6.87
C THR A 73 8.32 0.68 -7.25
N LEU A 74 7.07 0.19 -7.14
CA LEU A 74 6.67 -1.13 -7.62
C LEU A 74 6.63 -1.23 -9.14
N LEU A 75 6.64 -0.09 -9.82
CA LEU A 75 6.59 -0.01 -11.28
C LEU A 75 7.98 0.18 -11.89
N LEU A 76 9.05 0.20 -11.08
CA LEU A 76 10.42 0.29 -11.58
C LEU A 76 10.79 -0.95 -12.39
N PRO A 77 11.70 -0.83 -13.38
CA PRO A 77 12.17 -1.97 -14.16
C PRO A 77 12.65 -3.13 -13.29
N GLY A 78 12.16 -4.34 -13.57
CA GLY A 78 12.51 -5.57 -12.83
C GLY A 78 11.75 -5.77 -11.51
N ARG A 79 10.75 -4.92 -11.20
CA ARG A 79 9.85 -5.12 -10.04
C ARG A 79 8.63 -5.98 -10.35
N PRO A 80 7.91 -5.79 -11.47
CA PRO A 80 6.85 -6.72 -11.84
C PRO A 80 7.42 -8.14 -12.01
N PRO A 81 6.78 -9.17 -11.43
CA PRO A 81 7.25 -10.56 -11.52
C PRO A 81 6.98 -11.19 -12.90
N ASP A 82 5.99 -10.67 -13.62
CA ASP A 82 5.53 -11.13 -14.93
C ASP A 82 4.90 -9.97 -15.74
N ASP A 83 4.35 -10.31 -16.91
CA ASP A 83 3.66 -9.36 -17.81
C ASP A 83 2.18 -9.15 -17.46
N ASP A 84 1.68 -9.73 -16.36
CA ASP A 84 0.29 -9.55 -15.96
C ASP A 84 0.05 -8.10 -15.53
N ARG A 85 -0.94 -7.48 -16.17
CA ARG A 85 -1.36 -6.09 -15.91
C ARG A 85 -1.75 -5.85 -14.45
N ARG A 86 -2.20 -6.88 -13.73
CA ARG A 86 -2.78 -6.76 -12.39
C ARG A 86 -1.78 -6.18 -11.40
N TRP A 87 -0.49 -6.49 -11.54
CA TRP A 87 0.58 -5.85 -10.77
C TRP A 87 0.53 -4.32 -10.92
N VAL A 88 0.50 -3.84 -12.17
CA VAL A 88 0.49 -2.42 -12.49
C VAL A 88 -0.81 -1.77 -12.03
N ASP A 89 -1.94 -2.44 -12.25
CA ASP A 89 -3.26 -1.91 -11.90
C ASP A 89 -3.42 -1.77 -10.37
N TRP A 90 -3.02 -2.76 -9.56
CA TRP A 90 -3.11 -2.63 -8.10
C TRP A 90 -2.05 -1.69 -7.50
N ALA A 91 -0.86 -1.61 -8.07
CA ALA A 91 0.12 -0.59 -7.66
C ALA A 91 -0.41 0.83 -7.89
N ASN A 92 -1.08 1.07 -9.03
CA ASN A 92 -1.74 2.36 -9.28
C ASN A 92 -2.95 2.58 -8.36
N GLN A 93 -3.72 1.54 -8.03
CA GLN A 93 -4.82 1.66 -7.08
C GLN A 93 -4.32 2.06 -5.69
N LEU A 94 -3.22 1.47 -5.23
CA LEU A 94 -2.57 1.86 -3.98
C LEU A 94 -2.12 3.33 -4.03
N TYR A 95 -1.49 3.76 -5.12
CA TYR A 95 -1.14 5.17 -5.33
C TYR A 95 -2.37 6.08 -5.21
N THR A 96 -3.46 5.77 -5.93
CA THR A 96 -4.69 6.59 -5.92
C THR A 96 -5.31 6.65 -4.53
N ALA A 97 -5.41 5.52 -3.82
CA ALA A 97 -5.96 5.46 -2.47
C ALA A 97 -5.08 6.23 -1.47
N ALA A 98 -3.74 6.10 -1.57
CA ALA A 98 -2.81 6.87 -0.74
C ALA A 98 -2.88 8.38 -1.01
N LYS A 99 -3.07 8.80 -2.27
CA LYS A 99 -3.32 10.21 -2.62
C LYS A 99 -4.64 10.72 -2.06
N LYS A 100 -5.68 9.89 -2.03
CA LYS A 100 -6.95 10.21 -1.35
C LYS A 100 -6.74 10.35 0.15
N ALA A 101 -5.99 9.44 0.79
CA ALA A 101 -5.65 9.50 2.20
C ALA A 101 -4.87 10.79 2.53
N GLN A 102 -3.92 11.19 1.68
CA GLN A 102 -3.19 12.44 1.81
C GLN A 102 -4.13 13.66 1.80
N ALA A 103 -5.00 13.76 0.79
CA ALA A 103 -5.91 14.90 0.65
C ALA A 103 -6.92 15.00 1.81
N THR A 104 -7.39 13.85 2.29
CA THR A 104 -8.38 13.76 3.38
C THR A 104 -7.75 13.99 4.76
N ALA A 105 -6.50 13.56 4.97
CA ALA A 105 -5.70 13.93 6.15
C ALA A 105 -5.45 15.44 6.23
N LEU A 106 -5.08 16.07 5.10
CA LEU A 106 -4.90 17.53 5.01
C LEU A 106 -6.21 18.27 5.35
N ALA A 107 -7.34 17.76 4.88
CA ALA A 107 -8.67 18.30 5.18
C ALA A 107 -9.19 17.93 6.58
N LYS A 108 -8.49 17.03 7.29
CA LYS A 108 -8.90 16.43 8.58
C LYS A 108 -10.30 15.81 8.55
N ASP A 109 -10.67 15.29 7.38
CA ASP A 109 -11.93 14.60 7.19
C ASP A 109 -11.77 13.15 7.67
N LYS A 110 -12.19 12.91 8.92
CA LYS A 110 -12.03 11.61 9.59
C LYS A 110 -12.66 10.46 8.82
N GLN A 111 -13.89 10.63 8.34
CA GLN A 111 -14.59 9.56 7.63
C GLN A 111 -13.94 9.31 6.28
N ALA A 112 -13.67 10.36 5.50
CA ALA A 112 -13.06 10.19 4.20
C ALA A 112 -11.62 9.64 4.27
N PHE A 113 -10.89 9.98 5.34
CA PHE A 113 -9.57 9.41 5.63
C PHE A 113 -9.67 7.93 5.96
N PHE A 114 -10.60 7.53 6.83
CA PHE A 114 -10.87 6.13 7.15
C PHE A 114 -11.22 5.31 5.90
N ASP A 115 -12.12 5.84 5.05
CA ASP A 115 -12.53 5.21 3.79
C ASP A 115 -11.34 5.03 2.84
N ALA A 116 -10.45 6.03 2.74
CA ALA A 116 -9.24 5.95 1.94
C ALA A 116 -8.29 4.85 2.45
N GLY A 117 -8.16 4.68 3.76
CA GLY A 117 -7.41 3.56 4.33
C GLY A 117 -8.04 2.20 4.02
N GLY A 118 -9.36 2.11 3.88
CA GLY A 118 -10.06 0.92 3.37
C GLY A 118 -9.74 0.63 1.90
N GLU A 119 -9.72 1.67 1.06
CA GLU A 119 -9.32 1.53 -0.35
C GLU A 119 -7.85 1.12 -0.52
N MET A 120 -6.97 1.57 0.38
CA MET A 120 -5.59 1.08 0.46
C MET A 120 -5.55 -0.42 0.79
N TYR A 121 -6.33 -0.85 1.78
CA TYR A 121 -6.43 -2.26 2.17
C TYR A 121 -6.91 -3.14 1.01
N ASP A 122 -7.93 -2.70 0.27
CA ASP A 122 -8.42 -3.39 -0.94
C ASP A 122 -7.29 -3.65 -1.95
N ALA A 123 -6.45 -2.64 -2.22
CA ALA A 123 -5.32 -2.76 -3.14
C ALA A 123 -4.25 -3.73 -2.62
N CYS A 124 -3.92 -3.65 -1.33
CA CYS A 124 -2.95 -4.53 -0.68
C CYS A 124 -3.38 -6.00 -0.75
N VAL A 125 -4.62 -6.30 -0.33
CA VAL A 125 -5.13 -7.67 -0.30
C VAL A 125 -5.27 -8.24 -1.71
N ALA A 126 -5.80 -7.48 -2.67
CA ALA A 126 -5.94 -7.97 -4.04
C ALA A 126 -4.57 -8.36 -4.64
N CYS A 127 -3.54 -7.53 -4.43
CA CYS A 127 -2.19 -7.82 -4.89
C CYS A 127 -1.55 -9.01 -4.17
N HIS A 128 -1.63 -9.06 -2.84
CA HIS A 128 -1.02 -10.13 -2.05
C HIS A 128 -1.69 -11.49 -2.28
N ASN A 129 -3.01 -11.51 -2.44
CA ASN A 129 -3.74 -12.75 -2.71
C ASN A 129 -3.28 -13.39 -4.03
N HIS A 130 -3.03 -12.58 -5.05
CA HIS A 130 -2.58 -13.07 -6.34
C HIS A 130 -1.07 -13.41 -6.37
N TYR A 131 -0.20 -12.49 -5.95
CA TYR A 131 1.26 -12.61 -6.14
C TYR A 131 2.01 -13.23 -4.96
N VAL A 132 1.40 -13.32 -3.78
CA VAL A 132 2.03 -13.88 -2.57
C VAL A 132 1.37 -15.20 -2.16
N GLN A 133 0.04 -15.26 -2.19
CA GLN A 133 -0.72 -16.44 -1.74
C GLN A 133 -1.05 -17.42 -2.88
N GLY A 134 -1.08 -16.96 -4.13
CA GLY A 134 -1.19 -17.80 -5.33
C GLY A 134 -2.57 -18.35 -5.67
N ASP A 135 -3.55 -18.26 -4.77
CA ASP A 135 -4.77 -19.10 -4.83
C ASP A 135 -6.11 -18.33 -4.81
N ASP A 136 -6.12 -17.00 -4.78
CA ASP A 136 -7.37 -16.20 -4.77
C ASP A 136 -7.36 -15.14 -5.90
N PRO A 137 -8.41 -15.06 -6.75
CA PRO A 137 -8.53 -14.00 -7.74
C PRO A 137 -8.71 -12.66 -7.00
N GLY A 138 -7.58 -11.99 -6.74
CA GLY A 138 -7.57 -10.64 -6.19
C GLY A 138 -8.63 -9.79 -6.89
N GLN A 139 -9.39 -9.03 -6.11
CA GLN A 139 -10.47 -8.19 -6.65
C GLN A 139 -9.91 -7.28 -7.75
N PRO A 140 -10.57 -7.16 -8.92
CA PRO A 140 -10.09 -6.29 -9.99
C PRO A 140 -9.86 -4.87 -9.49
N ALA A 141 -8.80 -4.23 -9.97
CA ALA A 141 -8.47 -2.89 -9.53
C ALA A 141 -9.61 -1.90 -9.85
N LYS A 142 -9.99 -1.08 -8.88
CA LYS A 142 -11.04 -0.07 -9.03
C LYS A 142 -10.46 1.24 -9.58
N LEU A 143 -9.84 1.17 -10.76
CA LEU A 143 -9.22 2.32 -11.41
C LEU A 143 -10.04 2.80 -12.61
N PRO A 144 -10.06 4.11 -12.87
CA PRO A 144 -10.51 4.60 -14.17
C PRO A 144 -9.62 4.01 -15.28
N PRO A 145 -10.14 3.80 -16.50
CA PRO A 145 -9.32 3.38 -17.63
C PRO A 145 -8.12 4.33 -17.79
N LEU A 146 -6.91 3.77 -17.90
CA LEU A 146 -5.73 4.58 -18.17
C LEU A 146 -5.89 5.27 -19.54
N PRO A 147 -5.96 6.61 -19.60
CA PRO A 147 -6.01 7.29 -20.88
C PRO A 147 -4.73 6.98 -21.65
N ASN A 148 -4.86 6.53 -22.90
CA ASN A 148 -3.76 6.17 -23.81
C ASN A 148 -3.05 4.83 -23.53
N ARG A 149 -3.70 3.85 -22.89
CA ARG A 149 -3.26 2.44 -22.96
C ARG A 149 -4.34 1.56 -23.58
N THR A 150 -3.96 0.75 -24.57
CA THR A 150 -4.81 -0.31 -25.11
C THR A 150 -5.05 -1.35 -24.01
N PRO A 151 -6.30 -1.68 -23.66
CA PRO A 151 -6.58 -2.78 -22.74
C PRO A 151 -5.99 -4.09 -23.28
N PRO A 152 -5.41 -4.95 -22.43
CA PRO A 152 -4.96 -6.25 -22.89
C PRO A 152 -6.14 -7.12 -23.32
N PRO A 153 -5.90 -8.14 -24.18
CA PRO A 153 -6.94 -9.04 -24.64
C PRO A 153 -7.68 -9.68 -23.45
N GLN A 154 -8.99 -9.87 -23.57
CA GLN A 154 -9.87 -10.38 -22.50
C GLN A 154 -9.58 -11.83 -22.06
N ASN A 155 -8.51 -12.44 -22.54
CA ASN A 155 -8.23 -13.88 -22.49
C ASN A 155 -6.77 -14.20 -22.17
N GLN A 156 -6.11 -13.38 -21.35
CA GLN A 156 -4.85 -13.70 -20.68
C GLN A 156 -5.05 -13.70 -19.16
#